data_AF-A0A8T5ZIX9-F1
#
_entry.id   AF-A0A8T5ZIX9-F1
#
_cell.length_a   1.000
_cell.length_b   1.000
_cell.length_c   1.000
_cell.angle_alpha   90.00
_cell.angle_beta   90.00
_cell.angle_gamma   90.00
#
_symmetry.space_group_name_H-M   'P 1'
#
loop_
_entity.id
_entity.type
_entity.pdbx_description
1 polymer ?
#
loop_
_entity_poly.entity_id
_entity_poly.type
_entity_poly.pdbx_seq_one_letter_code
_entity_poly.pdbx_strand_id
1 'polypeptide(L)'
;MTPVKVWQERVEIPTYETGPQDIHPMFLENRVYQGSSGAVYPYGVTDTLSEQKTLKSWQAVWLENDYIKVMILPELGGRVHRA
;
A
#
# COMPACT_ATOMS: atom_id res chain seq x y z
N MET A 1 33.26 0.82 6.07
CA MET A 1 31.80 0.93 5.99
C MET A 1 31.46 1.74 4.76
N THR A 2 30.68 1.18 3.84
CA THR A 2 30.18 1.99 2.73
C THR A 2 29.18 3.02 3.24
N PRO A 3 29.16 4.23 2.66
CA PRO A 3 28.13 5.21 2.97
C PRO A 3 26.76 4.68 2.52
N VAL A 4 25.73 4.94 3.33
CA VAL A 4 24.35 4.57 3.02
C VAL A 4 23.92 5.27 1.73
N LYS A 5 23.35 4.50 0.80
CA LYS A 5 22.82 5.00 -0.47
C LYS A 5 21.31 5.08 -0.40
N VAL A 6 20.76 6.18 -0.90
CA VAL A 6 19.32 6.40 -1.01
C VAL A 6 19.03 6.94 -2.41
N TRP A 7 18.08 6.33 -3.12
CA TRP A 7 17.66 6.80 -4.44
C TRP A 7 16.19 6.48 -4.72
N GLN A 8 15.69 7.09 -5.78
CA GLN A 8 14.33 6.92 -6.28
C GLN A 8 14.36 6.20 -7.62
N GLU A 9 13.44 5.25 -7.82
CA GLU A 9 13.35 4.45 -9.05
C GLU A 9 11.90 4.16 -9.37
N ARG A 10 11.55 4.08 -10.67
CA ARG A 10 10.25 3.60 -11.12
C ARG A 10 10.31 2.10 -11.29
N VAL A 11 9.52 1.37 -10.49
CA VAL A 11 9.45 -0.09 -10.54
C VAL A 11 8.10 -0.53 -11.09
N GLU A 12 8.12 -1.51 -11.98
CA GLU A 12 6.91 -2.08 -12.57
C GLU A 12 6.44 -3.29 -11.75
N ILE A 13 5.29 -3.17 -11.10
CA ILE A 13 4.73 -4.22 -10.27
C ILE A 13 3.39 -4.65 -10.86
N PRO A 14 3.22 -5.95 -11.18
CA PRO A 14 1.92 -6.44 -11.59
C PRO A 14 0.89 -6.27 -10.47
N THR A 15 -0.14 -5.49 -10.75
CA THR A 15 -1.13 -5.04 -9.78
C THR A 15 -2.53 -5.41 -10.28
N TYR A 16 -3.39 -5.88 -9.39
CA TYR A 16 -4.83 -5.95 -9.62
C TYR A 16 -5.44 -4.66 -9.06
N GLU A 17 -6.10 -3.88 -9.91
CA GLU A 17 -6.66 -2.61 -9.47
C GLU A 17 -7.94 -2.81 -8.65
N THR A 18 -8.15 -1.95 -7.67
CA THR A 18 -9.38 -1.91 -6.89
C THR A 18 -10.52 -1.38 -7.75
N GLY A 19 -11.73 -1.91 -7.56
CA GLY A 19 -12.92 -1.35 -8.16
C GLY A 19 -13.28 0.05 -7.63
N PRO A 20 -14.37 0.64 -8.13
CA PRO A 20 -14.85 1.91 -7.60
C PRO A 20 -15.18 1.80 -6.11
N GLN A 21 -15.03 2.89 -5.38
CA GLN A 21 -15.53 2.97 -4.00
C GLN A 21 -17.05 2.98 -4.01
N ASP A 22 -17.68 2.35 -3.02
CA ASP A 22 -19.12 2.52 -2.78
C ASP A 22 -19.41 3.99 -2.52
N ILE A 23 -20.48 4.49 -3.13
CA ILE A 23 -20.93 5.87 -2.99
C ILE A 23 -21.58 6.11 -1.63
N HIS A 24 -22.06 5.06 -0.97
CA HIS A 24 -22.71 5.16 0.32
C HIS A 24 -21.67 5.05 1.44
N PRO A 25 -21.65 6.01 2.39
CA PRO A 25 -20.73 5.93 3.52
C PRO A 25 -21.06 4.72 4.40
N MET A 26 -20.02 4.01 4.84
CA MET A 26 -20.15 2.87 5.73
C MET A 26 -19.74 3.23 7.16
N PHE A 27 -20.67 3.02 8.10
CA PHE A 27 -20.50 3.23 9.54
C PHE A 27 -20.36 1.87 10.23
N LEU A 28 -19.11 1.43 10.39
CA LEU A 28 -18.75 0.09 10.89
C LEU A 28 -18.11 0.15 12.29
N GLU A 29 -18.48 1.14 13.10
CA GLU A 29 -17.89 1.41 14.41
C GLU A 29 -18.13 0.26 15.41
N ASN A 30 -19.32 -0.34 15.36
CA ASN A 30 -19.73 -1.36 16.32
C ASN A 30 -19.33 -2.75 15.83
N ARG A 31 -18.28 -3.32 16.43
CA ARG A 31 -17.88 -4.72 16.24
C ARG A 31 -18.21 -5.57 17.46
N VAL A 32 -18.38 -6.87 17.24
CA VAL A 32 -18.74 -7.86 18.28
C VAL A 32 -17.67 -7.96 19.39
N TYR A 33 -16.42 -7.63 19.08
CA TYR A 33 -15.31 -7.71 20.04
C TYR A 33 -15.16 -6.39 20.82
N GLN A 34 -15.17 -6.50 22.15
CA GLN A 34 -14.94 -5.39 23.07
C GLN A 34 -13.61 -4.69 22.79
N GLY A 35 -13.63 -3.36 22.68
CA GLY A 35 -12.45 -2.55 22.38
C GLY A 35 -12.03 -2.54 20.91
N SER A 36 -12.78 -3.17 20.01
CA SER A 36 -12.53 -3.08 18.56
C SER A 36 -13.52 -2.12 17.89
N SER A 37 -13.02 -1.31 16.95
CA SER A 37 -13.83 -0.47 16.09
C SER A 37 -13.46 -0.74 14.64
N GLY A 38 -14.46 -0.86 13.78
CA GLY A 38 -14.28 -0.96 12.34
C GLY A 38 -14.46 0.37 11.61
N ALA A 39 -14.41 1.51 12.30
CA ALA A 39 -14.66 2.81 11.70
C ALA A 39 -13.75 3.06 10.48
N VAL A 40 -14.39 3.27 9.33
CA VAL A 40 -13.72 3.53 8.04
C VAL A 40 -14.05 4.91 7.50
N TYR A 41 -15.21 5.48 7.85
CA TYR A 41 -15.58 6.84 7.47
C TYR A 41 -14.52 7.86 7.94
N PRO A 42 -14.10 8.84 7.11
CA PRO A 42 -14.71 9.27 5.84
C PRO A 42 -14.20 8.55 4.58
N TYR A 43 -13.39 7.49 4.70
CA TYR A 43 -12.91 6.76 3.54
C TYR A 43 -14.02 5.90 2.94
N GLY A 44 -14.13 5.93 1.61
CA GLY A 44 -14.97 5.00 0.87
C GLY A 44 -14.42 3.57 0.97
N VAL A 45 -15.31 2.59 0.88
CA VAL A 45 -14.96 1.17 0.93
C VAL A 45 -15.10 0.57 -0.46
N THR A 46 -14.16 -0.30 -0.81
CA THR A 46 -14.19 -1.08 -2.04
C THR A 46 -14.23 -2.56 -1.68
N ASP A 47 -15.15 -3.31 -2.26
CA ASP A 47 -15.32 -4.76 -2.08
C ASP A 47 -14.92 -5.59 -3.32
N THR A 48 -14.58 -4.91 -4.42
CA THR A 48 -14.21 -5.53 -5.70
C THR A 48 -12.73 -5.33 -6.04
N LEU A 49 -12.14 -6.38 -6.61
CA LEU A 49 -10.79 -6.38 -7.17
C LEU A 49 -10.88 -6.80 -8.64
N SER A 50 -10.17 -6.10 -9.52
CA SER A 50 -10.07 -6.49 -10.93
C SER A 50 -9.52 -7.90 -11.06
N GLU A 51 -10.08 -8.70 -11.98
CA GLU A 51 -9.52 -10.01 -12.35
C GLU A 51 -8.32 -9.89 -13.31
N GLN A 52 -8.12 -8.70 -13.87
CA GLN A 52 -7.03 -8.43 -14.81
C GLN A 52 -5.81 -7.88 -14.08
N LYS A 53 -4.68 -8.57 -14.25
CA LYS A 53 -3.37 -8.12 -13.78
C LYS A 53 -2.78 -7.13 -14.77
N THR A 54 -2.53 -5.89 -14.33
CA THR A 54 -1.90 -4.85 -15.15
C THR A 54 -0.51 -4.51 -14.60
N LEU A 55 0.42 -4.18 -15.49
CA LEU A 55 1.75 -3.74 -15.09
C LEU A 55 1.66 -2.25 -14.73
N LYS A 56 1.83 -1.93 -13.44
CA LYS A 56 1.74 -0.56 -12.95
C LYS A 56 3.10 -0.07 -12.49
N SER A 57 3.44 1.14 -12.93
CA SER A 57 4.68 1.82 -12.53
C SER A 57 4.47 2.52 -11.20
N TRP A 58 5.27 2.15 -10.19
CA TRP A 58 5.24 2.72 -8.85
C TRP A 58 6.54 3.46 -8.55
N GLN A 59 6.46 4.53 -7.77
CA GLN A 59 7.64 5.17 -7.22
C GLN A 59 8.20 4.34 -6.07
N ALA A 60 9.38 3.76 -6.24
CA ALA A 60 10.15 3.17 -5.16
C ALA A 60 11.16 4.16 -4.60
N VAL A 61 11.37 4.08 -3.29
CA VAL A 61 12.51 4.68 -2.59
C VAL A 61 13.34 3.54 -2.02
N TRP A 62 14.61 3.51 -2.39
CA TRP A 62 15.55 2.50 -1.92
C TRP A 62 16.48 3.05 -0.86
N LEU A 63 16.82 2.20 0.11
CA LEU A 63 17.88 2.43 1.08
C LEU A 63 18.79 1.21 1.11
N GLU A 64 20.08 1.40 0.85
CA GLU A 64 21.06 0.31 0.77
C GLU A 64 22.34 0.64 1.54
N ASN A 65 22.86 -0.35 2.26
CA ASN A 65 24.18 -0.32 2.90
C ASN A 65 24.87 -1.71 2.78
N ASP A 66 25.96 -1.93 3.52
CA ASP A 66 26.72 -3.19 3.52
C ASP A 66 25.91 -4.45 3.93
N TYR A 67 24.73 -4.30 4.55
CA TYR A 67 23.99 -5.39 5.19
C TYR A 67 22.55 -5.54 4.71
N ILE A 68 21.90 -4.45 4.32
CA ILE A 68 20.47 -4.43 3.98
C ILE A 68 20.22 -3.63 2.70
N LYS A 69 19.17 -4.04 1.97
CA LYS A 69 18.64 -3.31 0.82
C LYS A 69 17.12 -3.28 0.88
N VAL A 70 16.59 -2.13 1.28
CA VAL A 70 15.17 -1.96 1.57
C VAL A 70 14.49 -1.17 0.46
N MET A 71 13.33 -1.64 0.01
CA MET A 71 12.43 -0.93 -0.90
C MET A 71 11.21 -0.44 -0.14
N ILE A 72 10.93 0.85 -0.23
CA ILE A 72 9.73 1.49 0.30
C ILE A 72 8.88 1.98 -0.86
N LEU A 73 7.56 1.74 -0.81
CA LEU A 73 6.60 2.23 -1.80
C LEU A 73 5.70 3.31 -1.17
N PRO A 74 6.03 4.62 -1.31
CA PRO A 74 5.26 5.71 -0.71
C PRO A 74 3.80 5.72 -1.16
N GLU A 75 3.55 5.43 -2.44
CA GLU A 75 2.22 5.39 -3.04
C GLU A 75 1.35 4.24 -2.50
N LEU A 76 1.95 3.24 -1.85
CA LEU A 76 1.28 2.10 -1.20
C LEU A 76 1.44 2.16 0.32
N GLY A 77 1.14 3.32 0.89
CA GLY A 77 1.14 3.54 2.34
C GLY A 77 2.54 3.58 2.98
N GLY A 78 3.60 3.75 2.18
CA GLY A 78 4.97 3.92 2.67
C GLY A 78 5.54 2.69 3.37
N ARG A 79 5.01 1.51 3.07
CA ARG A 79 5.45 0.26 3.72
C ARG A 79 6.76 -0.25 3.12
N VAL A 80 7.52 -0.99 3.93
CA VAL A 80 8.64 -1.80 3.45
C VAL A 80 8.08 -2.95 2.61
N HIS A 81 8.38 -2.92 1.31
CA HIS A 81 7.91 -3.91 0.36
C HIS A 81 8.95 -5.01 0.10
N ARG A 82 10.24 -4.68 0.31
CA ARG A 82 11.36 -5.61 0.22
C ARG A 82 12.40 -5.23 1.28
N ALA A 83 13.00 -6.22 1.92
CA ALA A 83 14.12 -6.08 2.86
C ALA A 83 15.22 -7.09 2.52
#